data_AF-A0A660YCF1-F1
#
_entry.id   AF-A0A660YCF1-F1
#
_cell.length_a   1.000
_cell.length_b   1.000
_cell.length_c   1.000
_cell.angle_alpha   90.00
_cell.angle_beta   90.00
_cell.angle_gamma   90.00
#
_symmetry.space_group_name_H-M   'P 1'
#
loop_
_entity.id
_entity.type
_entity.pdbx_description
1 polymer ?
#
loop_
_entity_poly.entity_id
_entity_poly.type
_entity_poly.pdbx_seq_one_letter_code
_entity_poly.pdbx_strand_id
1 'polypeptide(L)' 'MGVLHTVQVDLGPRSYPVYVGYGLLGRIGDLFRNHITAKKVAVVSDENVAGLYMEEV' A
#
# COMPACT_ATOMS: atom_id res chain seq x y z
N MET A 1 -7.78 -2.46 18.13
CA MET A 1 -8.19 -2.22 16.73
C MET A 1 -7.80 -0.80 16.37
N GLY A 2 -6.73 -0.61 15.60
CA GLY A 2 -6.31 0.74 15.20
C GLY A 2 -7.13 1.24 14.02
N VAL A 3 -7.47 2.53 14.05
CA VAL A 3 -8.23 3.20 12.99
C VAL A 3 -7.32 3.41 11.77
N LEU A 4 -7.88 3.23 10.56
CA LEU A 4 -7.20 3.63 9.32
C LEU A 4 -7.20 5.16 9.22
N HIS A 5 -6.01 5.76 9.28
CA HIS A 5 -5.82 7.18 9.05
C HIS A 5 -5.33 7.41 7.62
N THR A 6 -5.88 8.39 6.92
CA THR A 6 -5.44 8.76 5.56
C THR A 6 -4.96 10.20 5.56
N VAL A 7 -3.73 10.41 5.12
CA VAL A 7 -3.15 11.74 4.88
C VAL A 7 -3.19 12.00 3.39
N GLN A 8 -3.83 13.10 2.96
CA GLN A 8 -3.76 13.54 1.57
C GLN A 8 -2.52 14.41 1.39
N VAL A 9 -1.61 13.99 0.51
CA VAL A 9 -0.40 14.73 0.17
C VAL A 9 -0.69 15.54 -1.10
N ASP A 10 -0.69 16.87 -0.97
CA ASP A 10 -0.95 17.78 -2.09
C ASP A 10 0.34 18.05 -2.88
N LEU A 11 0.37 17.51 -4.10
CA LEU A 11 1.42 17.74 -5.10
C LEU A 11 0.79 18.17 -6.43
N GLY A 12 -0.38 18.83 -6.37
CA GLY A 12 -1.17 19.20 -7.55
C GLY A 12 -1.58 17.96 -8.37
N PRO A 13 -1.19 17.85 -9.66
CA PRO A 13 -1.57 16.71 -10.52
C PRO A 13 -1.09 15.34 -10.04
N ARG A 14 -0.10 15.30 -9.13
CA ARG A 14 0.48 14.06 -8.60
C ARG A 14 0.13 13.82 -7.13
N SER A 15 -0.93 14.46 -6.64
CA SER A 15 -1.41 14.25 -5.27
C SER A 15 -1.79 12.79 -5.03
N TYR A 16 -1.50 12.26 -3.85
CA TYR A 16 -1.79 10.86 -3.51
C TYR A 16 -2.13 10.69 -2.02
N PRO A 17 -2.92 9.66 -1.68
CA PRO A 17 -3.18 9.31 -0.29
C PRO A 17 -2.03 8.50 0.33
N VAL A 18 -1.69 8.80 1.57
CA VAL A 18 -0.86 7.96 2.45
C VAL A 18 -1.75 7.32 3.49
N TYR A 19 -1.83 5.99 3.46
CA TYR A 19 -2.60 5.18 4.41
C TYR A 19 -1.73 4.77 5.59
N VAL A 20 -2.17 5.05 6.82
CA VAL A 20 -1.47 4.72 8.06
C VAL A 20 -2.42 3.94 8.97
N GLY A 21 -1.98 2.75 9.40
CA GLY A 21 -2.79 1.86 10.20
C GLY A 21 -2.13 0.49 10.35
N TYR A 22 -2.77 -0.40 11.11
CA TYR A 22 -2.28 -1.76 11.35
C TYR A 22 -2.83 -2.74 10.32
N GLY A 23 -2.02 -3.76 9.98
CA GLY A 23 -2.43 -4.87 9.11
C GLY A 23 -2.76 -4.46 7.67
N LEU A 24 -2.12 -3.41 7.15
CA LEU A 24 -2.43 -2.88 5.82
C LEU A 24 -1.89 -3.74 4.67
N LEU A 25 -0.78 -4.46 4.89
CA LEU A 25 -0.17 -5.32 3.87
C LEU A 25 -1.14 -6.41 3.41
N GLY A 26 -1.76 -7.13 4.36
CA GLY A 26 -2.82 -8.11 4.05
C GLY A 26 -4.10 -7.53 3.43
N ARG A 27 -4.22 -6.20 3.31
CA ARG A 27 -5.34 -5.52 2.61
C ARG A 27 -4.90 -4.74 1.39
N ILE A 28 -3.66 -4.89 0.95
CA ILE A 28 -3.07 -4.08 -0.11
C ILE A 28 -3.85 -4.22 -1.42
N GLY A 29 -4.37 -5.42 -1.72
CA GLY A 29 -5.19 -5.66 -2.91
C GLY A 29 -6.50 -4.87 -2.96
N ASP A 30 -7.13 -4.58 -1.82
CA ASP A 30 -8.32 -3.71 -1.77
C ASP A 30 -7.93 -2.24 -1.88
N LEU A 31 -6.85 -1.83 -1.22
CA LEU A 31 -6.35 -0.45 -1.27
C LEU A 31 -5.88 -0.09 -2.68
N PHE A 32 -5.21 -1.01 -3.39
CA PHE A 32 -4.62 -0.78 -4.70
C PHE A 32 -5.66 -0.80 -5.83
N ARG A 33 -6.75 -1.57 -5.70
CA ARG A 33 -7.81 -1.60 -6.72
C ARG A 33 -8.39 -0.22 -7.04
N ASN A 34 -8.36 0.70 -6.07
CA ASN A 34 -8.85 2.06 -6.25
C ASN A 34 -7.85 2.99 -6.97
N HIS A 35 -6.58 2.60 -7.07
CA HIS A 35 -5.49 3.47 -7.56
C HIS A 35 -4.71 2.89 -8.74
N ILE A 36 -4.74 1.57 -8.95
CA ILE A 36 -4.00 0.87 -9.98
C ILE A 36 -4.98 0.21 -10.95
N THR A 37 -4.93 0.62 -12.22
CA THR A 37 -5.75 0.04 -13.30
C THR A 37 -5.14 -1.22 -13.92
N ALA A 38 -3.84 -1.45 -13.68
CA ALA A 38 -3.13 -2.62 -14.18
C ALA A 38 -3.59 -3.90 -13.48
N LYS A 39 -3.73 -4.99 -14.26
CA LYS A 39 -4.15 -6.31 -13.74
C LYS A 39 -3.02 -7.11 -13.09
N LYS A 40 -1.76 -6.69 -13.30
CA LYS A 40 -0.57 -7.34 -12.78
C LYS A 40 0.36 -6.26 -12.24
N VAL A 41 0.98 -6.54 -11.11
CA VAL A 41 1.95 -5.68 -10.46
C VAL A 41 3.21 -6.49 -10.16
N ALA A 42 4.36 -5.81 -10.13
CA ALA A 42 5.60 -6.39 -9.64
C ALA A 42 5.86 -5.80 -8.24
N VAL A 43 6.07 -6.67 -7.26
CA VAL A 43 6.46 -6.28 -5.90
C VAL A 43 7.98 -6.34 -5.84
N VAL A 44 8.61 -5.25 -5.42
CA VAL A 44 10.08 -5.12 -5.33
C VAL A 44 10.42 -4.82 -3.87
N SER A 45 11.31 -5.63 -3.30
CA SER A 45 11.78 -5.52 -1.92
C SER A 45 13.24 -5.97 -1.85
N ASP A 46 13.98 -5.50 -0.84
CA ASP A 46 15.27 -6.08 -0.47
C ASP A 46 15.09 -7.41 0.28
N GLU A 47 16.21 -8.12 0.50
CA GLU A 47 16.25 -9.44 1.14
C GLU A 47 15.82 -9.44 2.61
N ASN A 48 16.08 -8.35 3.34
CA ASN A 48 15.78 -8.24 4.77
C ASN A 48 14.28 -8.04 4.99
N VAL A 49 13.64 -7.23 4.13
CA VAL A 49 12.21 -6.92 4.22
C VAL A 49 11.36 -8.01 3.58
N ALA A 50 11.82 -8.59 2.46
CA ALA A 50 11.08 -9.64 1.76
C ALA A 50 10.87 -10.88 2.65
N GLY A 51 11.91 -11.30 3.39
CA GLY A 51 11.82 -12.43 4.30
C GLY A 51 10.80 -12.27 5.43
N LEU A 52 10.37 -11.04 5.73
CA LEU A 52 9.42 -10.74 6.79
C LEU A 52 7.98 -10.54 6.30
N TYR A 53 7.79 -10.00 5.09
CA TYR A 53 6.48 -9.47 4.68
C TYR A 53 5.97 -9.96 3.32
N MET A 54 6.79 -10.64 2.51
CA MET A 54 6.41 -10.96 1.14
C MET A 54 5.19 -11.89 1.06
N GLU A 55 4.98 -12.77 2.04
CA GLU A 55 3.80 -13.65 2.09
C GLU A 55 2.50 -12.90 2.41
N GLU A 56 2.58 -11.73 3.05
CA GLU A 56 1.40 -10.95 3.44
C GLU A 56 0.87 -10.01 2.34
N VAL A 57 1.66 -9.80 1.26
CA VAL A 57 1.39 -8.86 0.16
C VAL A 57 0.77 -9.56 -1.04
#